data_AF-A0A432IGD4-F1
#
_entry.id   AF-A0A432IGD4-F1
#
_cell.length_a   1.000
_cell.length_b   1.000
_cell.length_c   1.000
_cell.angle_alpha   90.00
_cell.angle_beta   90.00
_cell.angle_gamma   90.00
#
_symmetry.space_group_name_H-M   'P 1'
#
loop_
_entity.id
_entity.type
_entity.pdbx_description
1 polymer ?
#
loop_
_entity_poly.entity_id
_entity_poly.type
_entity_poly.pdbx_seq_one_letter_code
_entity_poly.pdbx_strand_id
1 'polypeptide(L)'
;MIGIISAMHEEIDALLSAIEITATTEKGQRKYYRGKLFNTDVVLVFSRWGKTASATTVTQMINDYKLSEVIFTGVAGSIINNINIGDIIVGKHLYQHDMDASPHLPQFEIPLLERSFFETHYKNRLKLKKAAGNFIADYHSFITPEEKEEFNIENPQVVISDIASGDQFINKNEQFDHIRKLLPSVGCVEMEGAAVAQVCFEYQMP
;
A
#
# COMPACT_ATOMS: atom_id res chain seq x y z
N MET A 1 10.50 4.83 14.93
CA MET A 1 11.07 4.09 13.78
C MET A 1 9.93 3.83 12.82
N ILE A 2 10.12 4.04 11.53
CA ILE A 2 9.08 3.80 10.53
C ILE A 2 9.20 2.35 10.04
N GLY A 3 8.10 1.60 10.02
CA GLY A 3 8.04 0.31 9.34
C GLY A 3 7.64 0.53 7.88
N ILE A 4 8.39 0.00 6.92
CA ILE A 4 8.05 0.09 5.50
C ILE A 4 7.85 -1.32 4.96
N ILE A 5 6.67 -1.56 4.40
CA ILE A 5 6.29 -2.84 3.79
C ILE A 5 6.12 -2.64 2.29
N SER A 6 6.75 -3.52 1.51
CA SER A 6 6.59 -3.60 0.05
C SER A 6 5.86 -4.86 -0.39
N ALA A 7 5.16 -4.77 -1.53
CA ALA A 7 4.41 -5.86 -2.14
C ALA A 7 5.17 -6.57 -3.28
N MET A 8 6.14 -5.93 -3.92
CA MET A 8 6.98 -6.53 -4.98
C MET A 8 8.48 -6.48 -4.67
N HIS A 9 9.25 -7.34 -5.33
CA HIS A 9 10.71 -7.43 -5.10
C HIS A 9 11.42 -6.22 -5.68
N GLU A 10 11.02 -5.83 -6.88
CA GLU A 10 11.54 -4.69 -7.63
C GLU A 10 11.36 -3.37 -6.85
N GLU A 11 10.26 -3.23 -6.11
CA GLU A 11 9.98 -2.07 -5.26
C GLU A 11 10.92 -1.98 -4.06
N ILE A 12 11.20 -3.11 -3.40
CA ILE A 12 12.07 -3.13 -2.23
C ILE A 12 13.53 -2.95 -2.62
N ASP A 13 13.95 -3.37 -3.81
CA ASP A 13 15.33 -3.27 -4.28
C ASP A 13 15.83 -1.82 -4.36
N ALA A 14 14.97 -0.89 -4.80
CA ALA A 14 15.29 0.54 -4.80
C ALA A 14 15.53 1.07 -3.38
N LEU A 15 14.70 0.65 -2.42
CA LEU A 15 14.85 1.04 -1.01
C LEU A 15 16.06 0.36 -0.35
N LEU A 16 16.34 -0.90 -0.69
CA LEU A 16 17.50 -1.66 -0.21
C LEU A 16 18.82 -1.07 -0.70
N SER A 17 18.82 -0.48 -1.90
CA SER A 17 19.97 0.22 -2.45
C SER A 17 20.25 1.56 -1.74
N ALA A 18 19.22 2.18 -1.16
CA ALA A 18 19.32 3.48 -0.50
C ALA A 18 19.52 3.41 1.02
N ILE A 19 19.19 2.28 1.66
CA ILE A 19 19.25 2.14 3.12
C ILE A 19 20.67 1.81 3.61
N GLU A 20 21.09 2.51 4.67
CA GLU A 20 22.25 2.12 5.47
C GLU A 20 21.85 1.00 6.44
N ILE A 21 22.07 -0.25 6.04
CA ILE A 21 21.68 -1.42 6.84
C ILE A 21 22.57 -1.54 8.08
N THR A 22 21.93 -1.60 9.25
CA THR A 22 22.58 -1.80 10.55
C THR A 22 22.39 -3.21 11.09
N ALA A 23 21.29 -3.88 10.72
CA ALA A 23 21.01 -5.26 11.09
C ALA A 23 20.00 -5.88 10.12
N THR A 24 20.13 -7.18 9.89
CA THR A 24 19.14 -7.99 9.16
C THR A 24 18.71 -9.14 10.06
N THR A 25 17.39 -9.35 10.19
CA THR A 25 16.83 -10.51 10.88
C THR A 25 15.95 -11.29 9.91
N GLU A 26 15.86 -12.60 10.11
CA GLU A 26 14.99 -13.46 9.32
C GLU A 26 13.97 -14.14 10.22
N LYS A 27 12.68 -13.93 9.92
CA LYS A 27 11.56 -14.57 10.65
C LYS A 27 10.41 -14.83 9.69
N GLY A 28 9.77 -16.00 9.83
CA GLY A 28 8.66 -16.38 8.95
C GLY A 28 9.04 -16.33 7.47
N GLN A 29 10.28 -16.74 7.14
CA GLN A 29 10.86 -16.71 5.80
C GLN A 29 10.88 -15.31 5.13
N ARG A 30 10.99 -14.25 5.94
CA ARG A 30 11.10 -12.86 5.49
C ARG A 30 12.32 -12.22 6.13
N LYS A 31 13.00 -11.39 5.36
CA LYS A 31 14.14 -10.60 5.84
C LYS A 31 13.66 -9.20 6.21
N TYR A 32 13.95 -8.81 7.44
CA TYR A 32 13.67 -7.47 7.97
C TYR A 32 15.00 -6.72 8.03
N TYR A 33 15.08 -5.64 7.27
CA TYR A 33 16.29 -4.83 7.14
C TYR A 33 16.13 -3.59 8.01
N ARG A 34 16.82 -3.58 9.15
CA ARG A 34 16.85 -2.43 10.05
C ARG A 34 18.02 -1.52 9.66
N GLY A 35 17.76 -0.24 9.54
CA GLY A 35 18.80 0.70 9.16
C GLY A 35 18.32 2.14 9.18
N LYS A 36 19.04 2.98 8.43
CA LYS A 36 18.65 4.36 8.19
C LYS A 36 18.42 4.60 6.71
N LEU A 37 17.24 5.11 6.38
CA LEU A 37 17.01 5.74 5.08
C LEU A 37 17.20 7.23 5.26
N PHE A 38 18.26 7.76 4.65
CA PHE A 38 18.74 9.12 4.93
C PHE A 38 19.00 9.27 6.45
N ASN A 39 18.30 10.17 7.14
CA ASN A 39 18.42 10.37 8.59
C ASN A 39 17.26 9.75 9.40
N THR A 40 16.47 8.85 8.80
CA THR A 40 15.29 8.27 9.44
C THR A 40 15.54 6.80 9.77
N ASP A 41 15.33 6.42 11.03
CA ASP A 41 15.37 5.02 11.45
C ASP A 41 14.18 4.25 10.87
N VAL A 42 14.48 3.22 10.09
CA VAL A 42 13.48 2.39 9.40
C VAL A 42 13.72 0.91 9.64
N VAL A 43 12.66 0.12 9.48
CA VAL A 43 12.74 -1.31 9.17
C VAL A 43 12.00 -1.58 7.88
N LEU A 44 12.68 -2.18 6.90
CA LEU A 44 12.12 -2.55 5.60
C LEU A 44 11.84 -4.04 5.54
N VAL A 45 10.72 -4.42 4.94
CA VAL A 45 10.40 -5.83 4.70
C VAL A 45 9.58 -6.00 3.43
N PHE A 46 9.92 -7.04 2.66
CA PHE A 46 9.08 -7.53 1.57
C PHE A 46 8.06 -8.51 2.14
N SER A 47 6.78 -8.17 2.02
CA SER A 47 5.70 -8.93 2.66
C SER A 47 5.36 -10.27 2.00
N ARG A 48 5.74 -10.42 0.72
CA ARG A 48 5.17 -11.38 -0.23
C ARG A 48 3.72 -11.03 -0.60
N TRP A 49 3.13 -11.81 -1.49
CA TRP A 49 1.83 -11.47 -2.06
C TRP A 49 0.66 -11.98 -1.23
N GLY A 50 -0.42 -11.21 -1.26
CA GLY A 50 -1.72 -11.53 -0.68
C GLY A 50 -1.88 -11.17 0.78
N LYS A 51 -3.15 -11.11 1.19
CA LYS A 51 -3.61 -10.60 2.49
C LYS A 51 -3.01 -11.35 3.68
N THR A 52 -2.95 -12.69 3.60
CA THR A 52 -2.38 -13.51 4.69
C THR A 52 -0.89 -13.22 4.88
N ALA A 53 -0.16 -13.03 3.77
CA ALA A 53 1.26 -12.79 3.81
C ALA A 53 1.58 -11.41 4.37
N SER A 54 0.87 -10.37 3.93
CA SER A 54 1.05 -9.00 4.40
C SER A 54 0.63 -8.83 5.85
N ALA A 55 -0.51 -9.39 6.27
CA ALA A 55 -0.98 -9.37 7.66
C ALA A 55 0.04 -10.04 8.61
N THR A 56 0.55 -11.22 8.27
CA THR A 56 1.57 -11.90 9.09
C THR A 56 2.85 -11.07 9.20
N THR A 57 3.25 -10.42 8.11
CA THR A 57 4.45 -9.58 8.06
C THR A 57 4.33 -8.37 8.98
N VAL A 58 3.24 -7.62 8.86
CA VAL A 58 3.07 -6.40 9.66
C VAL A 58 2.88 -6.73 11.14
N THR A 59 2.17 -7.81 11.48
CA THR A 59 2.06 -8.31 12.86
C THR A 59 3.44 -8.61 13.45
N GLN A 60 4.29 -9.32 12.73
CA GLN A 60 5.65 -9.62 13.17
C GLN A 60 6.46 -8.34 13.36
N MET A 61 6.36 -7.40 12.41
CA MET A 61 7.09 -6.14 12.42
C MET A 61 6.66 -5.24 13.60
N ILE A 62 5.36 -5.15 13.90
CA ILE A 62 4.83 -4.37 15.03
C ILE A 62 5.31 -4.96 16.36
N ASN A 63 5.32 -6.29 16.51
CA ASN A 63 5.70 -6.94 17.76
C ASN A 63 7.22 -6.91 18.03
N ASP A 64 8.04 -7.00 16.99
CA ASP A 64 9.50 -7.08 17.13
C ASP A 64 10.19 -5.71 17.19
N TYR A 65 9.57 -4.67 16.65
CA TYR A 65 10.17 -3.35 16.50
C TYR A 65 9.32 -2.26 17.16
N LYS A 66 9.98 -1.25 17.74
CA LYS A 66 9.29 -0.08 18.31
C LYS A 66 8.91 0.91 17.21
N LEU A 67 7.87 0.55 16.46
CA LEU A 67 7.36 1.36 15.36
C LEU A 67 6.57 2.58 15.86
N SER A 68 6.64 3.66 15.10
CA SER A 68 5.81 4.84 15.28
C SER A 68 4.70 4.96 14.24
N GLU A 69 4.89 4.33 13.08
CA GLU A 69 3.94 4.28 11.97
C GLU A 69 4.38 3.19 10.98
N VAL A 70 3.45 2.75 10.14
CA VAL A 70 3.68 1.81 9.04
C VAL A 70 3.34 2.48 7.72
N ILE A 71 4.28 2.41 6.76
CA ILE A 71 4.08 2.82 5.38
C ILE A 71 4.01 1.55 4.53
N PHE A 72 2.88 1.35 3.87
CA PHE A 72 2.76 0.34 2.82
C PHE A 72 2.98 1.02 1.47
N THR A 73 3.85 0.44 0.65
CA THR A 73 4.15 0.91 -0.71
C THR A 73 3.97 -0.23 -1.69
N GLY A 74 3.45 0.09 -2.88
CA GLY A 74 3.23 -0.89 -3.92
C GLY A 74 2.70 -0.30 -5.22
N VAL A 75 2.59 -1.14 -6.24
CA VAL A 75 1.84 -0.87 -7.47
C VAL A 75 0.36 -1.23 -7.31
N ALA A 76 -0.52 -0.50 -8.02
CA ALA A 76 -1.95 -0.75 -8.00
C ALA A 76 -2.57 -0.58 -9.39
N GLY A 77 -3.62 -1.35 -9.68
CA GLY A 77 -4.39 -1.24 -10.92
C GLY A 77 -5.47 -0.17 -10.79
N SER A 78 -5.47 0.82 -11.67
CA SER A 78 -6.55 1.82 -11.73
C SER A 78 -7.88 1.18 -12.13
N ILE A 79 -8.97 1.61 -11.48
CA ILE A 79 -10.33 1.18 -11.84
C ILE A 79 -11.22 2.34 -12.27
N ILE A 80 -10.67 3.55 -12.38
CA ILE A 80 -11.36 4.77 -12.81
C ILE A 80 -10.57 5.50 -13.90
N ASN A 81 -11.26 6.14 -14.83
CA ASN A 81 -10.65 6.71 -16.04
C ASN A 81 -9.76 7.95 -15.78
N ASN A 82 -9.75 8.50 -14.57
CA ASN A 82 -9.01 9.71 -14.20
C ASN A 82 -7.76 9.43 -13.36
N ILE A 83 -7.34 8.16 -13.28
CA ILE A 83 -6.05 7.74 -12.72
C ILE A 83 -5.27 7.04 -13.83
N ASN A 84 -4.14 7.63 -14.20
CA ASN A 84 -3.28 7.18 -15.31
C ASN A 84 -2.02 6.48 -14.81
N ILE A 85 -1.29 5.83 -15.73
CA ILE A 85 0.04 5.30 -15.44
C ILE A 85 0.97 6.45 -15.00
N GLY A 86 1.68 6.25 -13.90
CA GLY A 86 2.55 7.24 -13.28
C GLY A 86 1.88 8.10 -12.20
N ASP A 87 0.55 8.05 -12.06
CA ASP A 87 -0.13 8.70 -10.94
C ASP A 87 0.20 7.99 -9.61
N ILE A 88 0.37 8.77 -8.55
CA ILE A 88 0.61 8.26 -7.20
C ILE A 88 -0.68 8.34 -6.40
N ILE A 89 -1.16 7.18 -5.94
CA ILE A 89 -2.35 7.08 -5.11
C ILE A 89 -1.97 7.01 -3.63
N VAL A 90 -2.51 7.93 -2.84
CA VAL A 90 -2.39 7.92 -1.38
C VAL A 90 -3.72 7.42 -0.79
N GLY A 91 -3.69 6.24 -0.19
CA GLY A 91 -4.89 5.58 0.36
C GLY A 91 -5.56 6.40 1.47
N LYS A 92 -6.86 6.64 1.34
CA LYS A 92 -7.72 7.21 2.40
C LYS A 92 -8.40 6.10 3.18
N HIS A 93 -9.28 5.34 2.53
CA HIS A 93 -9.93 4.16 3.09
C HIS A 93 -9.46 2.91 2.33
N LEU A 94 -9.21 1.84 3.07
CA LEU A 94 -8.77 0.55 2.54
C LEU A 94 -9.89 -0.47 2.75
N TYR A 95 -10.39 -1.04 1.66
CA TYR A 95 -11.48 -2.04 1.65
C TYR A 95 -10.94 -3.43 1.34
N GLN A 96 -11.52 -4.48 1.92
CA GLN A 96 -11.34 -5.84 1.41
C GLN A 96 -12.49 -6.16 0.45
N HIS A 97 -12.26 -6.02 -0.86
CA HIS A 97 -13.33 -6.10 -1.87
C HIS A 97 -13.81 -7.53 -2.14
N ASP A 98 -13.12 -8.53 -1.59
CA ASP A 98 -13.44 -9.95 -1.67
C ASP A 98 -14.02 -10.49 -0.35
N MET A 99 -14.25 -9.64 0.66
CA MET A 99 -14.90 -10.02 1.91
C MET A 99 -16.42 -10.06 1.74
N ASP A 100 -17.01 -11.26 1.83
CA ASP A 100 -18.45 -11.45 1.79
C ASP A 100 -18.88 -12.55 2.77
N ALA A 101 -19.60 -12.15 3.83
CA ALA A 101 -20.20 -13.06 4.81
C ALA A 101 -21.73 -13.06 4.72
N SER A 102 -22.29 -12.69 3.57
CA SER A 102 -23.73 -12.67 3.34
C SER A 102 -24.37 -14.05 3.49
N PRO A 103 -25.62 -14.15 3.98
CA PRO A 103 -26.47 -13.04 4.43
C PRO A 103 -26.24 -12.63 5.89
N HIS A 104 -25.26 -13.22 6.58
CA HIS A 104 -25.06 -13.00 8.02
C HIS A 104 -24.56 -11.59 8.34
N LEU A 105 -23.73 -11.02 7.46
CA LEU A 105 -23.21 -9.67 7.56
C LEU A 105 -23.29 -8.95 6.21
N PRO A 106 -23.33 -7.62 6.18
CA PRO A 106 -23.19 -6.85 4.95
C PRO A 106 -21.90 -7.21 4.21
N GLN A 107 -21.96 -7.15 2.88
CA GLN A 107 -20.78 -7.31 2.04
C GLN A 107 -19.70 -6.28 2.44
N PHE A 108 -18.43 -6.71 2.38
CA PHE A 108 -17.22 -5.96 2.77
C PHE A 108 -17.05 -5.69 4.27
N GLU A 109 -18.05 -5.98 5.10
CA GLU A 109 -17.89 -5.85 6.56
C GLU A 109 -16.92 -6.91 7.08
N ILE A 110 -15.89 -6.46 7.80
CA ILE A 110 -14.99 -7.36 8.51
C ILE A 110 -15.70 -7.86 9.77
N PRO A 111 -15.94 -9.18 9.90
CA PRO A 111 -16.64 -9.74 11.05
C PRO A 111 -15.97 -9.34 12.37
N LEU A 112 -16.80 -9.02 13.37
CA LEU A 112 -16.39 -8.62 14.73
C LEU A 112 -15.68 -7.26 14.84
N LEU A 113 -15.32 -6.61 13.73
CA LEU A 113 -14.75 -5.26 13.74
C LEU A 113 -15.77 -4.17 13.39
N GLU A 114 -16.93 -4.53 12.83
CA GLU A 114 -18.02 -3.60 12.46
C GLU A 114 -17.51 -2.44 11.57
N ARG A 115 -16.70 -2.81 10.58
CA ARG A 115 -16.00 -1.89 9.67
C ARG A 115 -16.01 -2.48 8.28
N SER A 116 -16.41 -1.69 7.29
CA SER A 116 -16.27 -2.04 5.86
C SER A 116 -14.93 -1.57 5.28
N PHE A 117 -14.24 -0.68 5.97
CA PHE A 117 -12.93 -0.16 5.59
C PHE A 117 -12.11 0.26 6.80
N PHE A 118 -10.81 0.42 6.57
CA PHE A 118 -9.87 1.01 7.53
C PHE A 118 -9.37 2.36 7.00
N GLU A 119 -9.48 3.43 7.80
CA GLU A 119 -9.01 4.75 7.40
C GLU A 119 -7.54 4.94 7.79
N THR A 120 -6.72 5.46 6.87
CA THR A 120 -5.33 5.83 7.18
C THR A 120 -5.26 7.05 8.10
N HIS A 121 -4.16 7.20 8.84
CA HIS A 121 -4.02 8.33 9.76
C HIS A 121 -4.00 9.69 9.02
N TYR A 122 -4.96 10.57 9.33
CA TYR A 122 -5.21 11.83 8.59
C TYR A 122 -3.96 12.70 8.39
N LYS A 123 -3.20 12.97 9.46
CA LYS A 123 -2.02 13.84 9.36
C LYS A 123 -0.89 13.19 8.55
N ASN A 124 -0.73 11.87 8.67
CA ASN A 124 0.30 11.13 7.93
C ASN A 124 -0.05 11.03 6.45
N ARG A 125 -1.33 10.80 6.13
CA ARG A 125 -1.86 10.86 4.77
C ARG A 125 -1.54 12.19 4.08
N LEU A 126 -1.73 13.33 4.78
CA LEU A 126 -1.38 14.64 4.21
C LEU A 126 0.13 14.84 4.02
N LYS A 127 0.95 14.34 4.95
CA LYS A 127 2.42 14.34 4.79
C LYS A 127 2.84 13.50 3.58
N LEU A 128 2.26 12.31 3.41
CA LEU A 128 2.55 11.42 2.30
C LEU A 128 2.12 12.04 0.96
N LYS A 129 0.93 12.66 0.90
CA LYS A 129 0.50 13.43 -0.28
C LYS A 129 1.48 14.55 -0.62
N LYS A 130 1.95 15.31 0.38
CA LYS A 130 2.91 16.39 0.16
C LYS A 130 4.26 15.84 -0.33
N ALA A 131 4.76 14.76 0.27
CA ALA A 131 6.02 14.12 -0.13
C ALA A 131 5.95 13.60 -1.57
N ALA A 132 4.88 12.89 -1.93
CA ALA A 132 4.62 12.46 -3.30
C ALA A 132 4.50 13.66 -4.26
N GLY A 133 3.87 14.76 -3.83
CA GLY A 133 3.75 15.97 -4.64
C GLY A 133 5.09 16.63 -4.94
N ASN A 134 6.01 16.62 -3.97
CA ASN A 134 7.38 17.09 -4.19
C ASN A 134 8.14 16.18 -5.17
N PHE A 135 7.95 14.86 -5.10
CA PHE A 135 8.53 13.93 -6.07
C PHE A 135 7.99 14.19 -7.48
N ILE A 136 6.66 14.32 -7.63
CA ILE A 136 6.01 14.64 -8.91
C ILE A 136 6.51 15.98 -9.48
N ALA A 137 6.85 16.96 -8.66
CA ALA A 137 7.38 18.24 -9.14
C ALA A 137 8.79 18.12 -9.77
N ASP A 138 9.55 17.05 -9.47
CA ASP A 138 10.93 16.83 -9.92
C ASP A 138 11.14 15.41 -10.49
N TYR A 139 10.06 14.76 -10.94
CA TYR A 139 10.12 13.35 -11.35
C TYR A 139 11.01 13.12 -12.59
N HIS A 140 11.22 14.16 -13.39
CA HIS A 140 12.13 14.17 -14.55
C HIS A 140 13.59 13.90 -14.19
N SER A 141 13.97 14.10 -12.93
CA SER A 141 15.30 13.77 -12.41
C SER A 141 15.47 12.27 -12.12
N PHE A 142 14.36 11.50 -12.13
CA PHE A 142 14.32 10.07 -11.79
C PHE A 142 13.76 9.19 -12.92
N ILE A 143 12.94 9.74 -13.81
CA ILE A 143 12.35 9.03 -14.95
C ILE A 143 12.82 9.71 -16.24
N THR A 144 13.44 8.94 -17.13
CA THR A 144 13.98 9.47 -18.39
C THR A 144 12.86 9.84 -19.38
N PRO A 145 13.14 10.69 -20.38
CA PRO A 145 12.18 10.95 -21.46
C PRO A 145 11.73 9.68 -22.19
N GLU A 146 12.64 8.71 -22.37
CA GLU A 146 12.35 7.44 -23.03
C GLU A 146 11.40 6.57 -22.21
N GLU A 147 11.63 6.45 -20.89
CA GLU A 147 10.73 5.72 -19.98
C GLU A 147 9.35 6.39 -19.91
N LYS A 148 9.33 7.73 -19.88
CA LYS A 148 8.09 8.50 -19.88
C LYS A 148 7.25 8.20 -21.14
N GLU A 149 7.89 8.11 -22.30
CA GLU A 149 7.23 7.77 -23.57
C GLU A 149 6.79 6.29 -23.60
N GLU A 150 7.65 5.37 -23.16
CA GLU A 150 7.37 3.93 -23.09
C GLU A 150 6.13 3.61 -22.24
N PHE A 151 6.02 4.25 -21.06
CA PHE A 151 4.92 4.02 -20.13
C PHE A 151 3.74 4.99 -20.30
N ASN A 152 3.79 5.88 -21.29
CA ASN A 152 2.78 6.89 -21.55
C ASN A 152 2.44 7.75 -20.31
N ILE A 153 3.48 8.17 -19.57
CA ILE A 153 3.32 8.97 -18.35
C ILE A 153 3.10 10.44 -18.74
N GLU A 154 1.85 10.88 -18.71
CA GLU A 154 1.45 12.25 -19.07
C GLU A 154 0.99 13.05 -17.85
N ASN A 155 1.80 14.02 -17.42
CA ASN A 155 1.51 14.92 -16.28
C ASN A 155 1.04 14.16 -15.03
N PRO A 156 1.90 13.29 -14.44
CA PRO A 156 1.50 12.46 -13.32
C PRO A 156 1.06 13.33 -12.14
N GLN A 157 0.07 12.85 -11.40
CA GLN A 157 -0.54 13.57 -10.27
C GLN A 157 -0.55 12.73 -9.00
N VAL A 158 -0.79 13.40 -7.88
CA VAL A 158 -0.98 12.74 -6.58
C VAL A 158 -2.45 12.84 -6.17
N VAL A 159 -3.09 11.69 -6.10
CA VAL A 159 -4.52 11.57 -5.79
C VAL A 159 -4.70 10.92 -4.43
N ILE A 160 -5.53 11.50 -3.57
CA ILE A 160 -6.03 10.77 -2.40
C ILE A 160 -7.28 10.03 -2.85
N SER A 161 -7.28 8.70 -2.75
CA SER A 161 -8.41 7.87 -3.14
C SER A 161 -8.60 6.69 -2.18
N ASP A 162 -9.75 6.05 -2.27
CA ASP A 162 -9.98 4.77 -1.62
C ASP A 162 -9.33 3.65 -2.43
N ILE A 163 -8.82 2.62 -1.75
CA ILE A 163 -8.11 1.49 -2.34
C ILE A 163 -8.80 0.21 -1.89
N ALA A 164 -8.91 -0.75 -2.80
CA ALA A 164 -9.50 -2.05 -2.53
C ALA A 164 -8.46 -3.17 -2.67
N SER A 165 -8.42 -4.06 -1.69
CA SER A 165 -7.55 -5.23 -1.67
C SER A 165 -8.33 -6.53 -1.76
N GLY A 166 -7.77 -7.53 -2.43
CA GLY A 166 -8.29 -8.90 -2.42
C GLY A 166 -7.27 -9.90 -2.95
N ASP A 167 -7.42 -11.18 -2.61
CA ASP A 167 -6.49 -12.23 -3.06
C ASP A 167 -6.79 -12.66 -4.52
N GLN A 168 -6.97 -11.68 -5.41
CA GLN A 168 -7.27 -11.87 -6.83
C GLN A 168 -6.51 -10.84 -7.66
N PHE A 169 -5.79 -11.30 -8.69
CA PHE A 169 -5.27 -10.40 -9.71
C PHE A 169 -6.44 -9.96 -10.62
N ILE A 170 -6.85 -8.69 -10.50
CA ILE A 170 -7.98 -8.13 -11.25
C ILE A 170 -7.52 -7.78 -12.67
N ASN A 171 -7.99 -8.55 -13.66
CA ASN A 171 -7.58 -8.37 -15.06
C ASN A 171 -8.73 -8.46 -16.08
N LYS A 172 -9.98 -8.57 -15.62
CA LYS A 172 -11.17 -8.60 -16.48
C LYS A 172 -12.07 -7.40 -16.22
N ASN A 173 -12.62 -6.83 -17.28
CA ASN A 173 -13.59 -5.71 -17.21
C ASN A 173 -14.75 -6.00 -16.27
N GLU A 174 -15.28 -7.22 -16.27
CA GLU A 174 -16.38 -7.62 -15.37
C GLU A 174 -16.00 -7.49 -13.88
N GLN A 175 -14.77 -7.83 -13.50
CA GLN A 175 -14.29 -7.68 -12.12
C GLN A 175 -14.15 -6.20 -11.76
N PHE A 176 -13.59 -5.38 -12.66
CA PHE A 176 -13.50 -3.93 -12.47
C PHE A 176 -14.89 -3.29 -12.30
N ASP A 177 -15.83 -3.64 -13.18
CA ASP A 177 -17.20 -3.11 -13.14
C ASP A 177 -17.95 -3.55 -11.88
N HIS A 178 -17.74 -4.77 -11.42
CA HIS A 178 -18.31 -5.27 -10.17
C HIS A 178 -17.81 -4.46 -8.96
N ILE A 179 -16.49 -4.26 -8.83
CA ILE A 179 -15.91 -3.47 -7.74
C ILE A 179 -16.39 -2.02 -7.82
N ARG A 180 -16.37 -1.41 -9.01
CA ARG A 180 -16.81 -0.01 -9.20
C ARG A 180 -18.29 0.19 -8.85
N LYS A 181 -19.14 -0.79 -9.15
CA LYS A 181 -20.57 -0.74 -8.82
C LYS A 181 -20.82 -0.79 -7.32
N LEU A 182 -20.07 -1.62 -6.59
CA LEU A 182 -20.28 -1.86 -5.17
C LEU A 182 -19.50 -0.90 -4.26
N LEU A 183 -18.34 -0.42 -4.73
CA LEU A 183 -17.44 0.49 -4.03
C LEU A 183 -17.10 1.69 -4.94
N PRO A 184 -18.05 2.60 -5.19
CA PRO A 184 -17.89 3.67 -6.20
C PRO A 184 -16.83 4.73 -5.85
N SER A 185 -16.33 4.78 -4.61
CA SER A 185 -15.26 5.68 -4.21
C SER A 185 -13.85 5.12 -4.46
N VAL A 186 -13.72 3.82 -4.74
CA VAL A 186 -12.43 3.17 -4.94
C VAL A 186 -11.81 3.61 -6.27
N GLY A 187 -10.56 4.07 -6.22
CA GLY A 187 -9.81 4.47 -7.41
C GLY A 187 -8.87 3.41 -7.96
N CYS A 188 -8.36 2.52 -7.11
CA CYS A 188 -7.47 1.45 -7.54
C CYS A 188 -7.62 0.18 -6.69
N VAL A 189 -7.11 -0.93 -7.24
CA VAL A 189 -7.09 -2.26 -6.62
C VAL A 189 -5.67 -2.80 -6.51
N GLU A 190 -5.39 -3.49 -5.41
CA GLU A 190 -4.17 -4.26 -5.17
C GLU A 190 -4.50 -5.48 -4.28
N MET A 191 -3.54 -6.13 -3.63
CA MET A 191 -3.75 -7.45 -3.01
C MET A 191 -3.43 -7.53 -1.50
N GLU A 192 -2.91 -6.47 -0.88
CA GLU A 192 -2.33 -6.56 0.47
C GLU A 192 -2.76 -5.43 1.43
N GLY A 193 -2.97 -4.21 0.92
CA GLY A 193 -2.99 -2.98 1.70
C GLY A 193 -4.07 -2.92 2.78
N ALA A 194 -5.27 -3.43 2.51
CA ALA A 194 -6.36 -3.49 3.49
C ALA A 194 -6.12 -4.52 4.58
N ALA A 195 -5.39 -5.60 4.32
CA ALA A 195 -5.00 -6.55 5.35
C ALA A 195 -3.92 -5.95 6.28
N VAL A 196 -2.99 -5.16 5.72
CA VAL A 196 -2.04 -4.38 6.52
C VAL A 196 -2.77 -3.34 7.37
N ALA A 197 -3.71 -2.59 6.77
CA ALA A 197 -4.50 -1.57 7.46
C ALA A 197 -5.37 -2.16 8.58
N GLN A 198 -5.94 -3.35 8.37
CA GLN A 198 -6.68 -4.08 9.40
C GLN A 198 -5.79 -4.37 10.62
N VAL A 199 -4.62 -4.98 10.41
CA VAL A 199 -3.72 -5.28 11.53
C VAL A 199 -3.27 -3.99 12.22
N CYS A 200 -2.91 -2.96 11.46
CA CYS A 200 -2.54 -1.67 12.04
C CYS A 200 -3.67 -1.08 12.91
N PHE A 201 -4.93 -1.18 12.47
CA PHE A 201 -6.09 -0.77 13.25
C PHE A 201 -6.19 -1.55 14.58
N GLU A 202 -6.10 -2.88 14.54
CA GLU A 202 -6.18 -3.74 15.73
C GLU A 202 -5.04 -3.46 16.74
N TYR A 203 -3.86 -3.09 16.24
CA TYR A 203 -2.68 -2.74 17.06
C TYR A 203 -2.56 -1.24 17.38
N GLN A 204 -3.52 -0.41 16.96
CA GLN A 204 -3.47 1.06 17.12
C GLN A 204 -2.19 1.70 16.51
N MET A 205 -1.70 1.13 15.41
CA MET A 205 -0.53 1.58 14.68
C MET A 205 -0.94 2.53 13.54
N PRO A 206 -0.37 3.76 13.47
CA PRO A 206 -0.66 4.71 12.39
C PRO A 206 -0.15 4.32 11.01
#